data_AF-A0A7S1DLS5-F1
#
_entry.id   AF-A0A7S1DLS5-F1
#
_cell.length_a   1.000
_cell.length_b   1.000
_cell.length_c   1.000
_cell.angle_alpha   90.00
_cell.angle_beta   90.00
_cell.angle_gamma   90.00
#
_symmetry.space_group_name_H-M   'P 1'
#
loop_
_entity.id
_entity.type
_entity.pdbx_description
1 polymer ?
#
loop_
_entity_poly.entity_id
_entity_poly.type
_entity_poly.pdbx_seq_one_letter_code
_entity_poly.pdbx_strand_id
1 'polypeptide(L)'
;GEAAIGLALGMMARRGGLAQWDVDVLVDALKVVAPELSWPAVVRLLDQPSLSIESQLEGRQWLSLILGAFRRGCEATFPTDAVLGEWDNAAGQLALVRACLEAEDGVRETLLLGAGQEARGDDGLPAGVWASAEVVGALLRLAGAEGSAKVRPLLEMGEEDDPHGLLVGLSRYWGHRQASDCPALLREAAARAIYLVAAGGLPGKRAALR
;
A
#
# COMPACT_ATOMS: atom_id res chain seq x y z
N GLY A 1 -22.66 -0.89 -23.57
CA GLY A 1 -21.39 -1.51 -24.03
C GLY A 1 -20.55 -1.93 -22.85
N GLU A 2 -20.20 -1.00 -21.98
CA GLU A 2 -19.25 -1.17 -20.86
C GLU A 2 -19.67 -2.23 -19.83
N ALA A 3 -20.95 -2.30 -19.46
CA ALA A 3 -21.46 -3.30 -18.52
C ALA A 3 -21.28 -4.75 -19.00
N ALA A 4 -21.35 -4.99 -20.32
CA ALA A 4 -21.17 -6.32 -20.90
C ALA A 4 -19.69 -6.75 -20.90
N ILE A 5 -18.78 -5.80 -21.09
CA ILE A 5 -17.33 -6.02 -21.02
C ILE A 5 -16.92 -6.33 -19.58
N GLY A 6 -17.43 -5.56 -18.61
CA GLY A 6 -17.21 -5.81 -17.19
C GLY A 6 -17.73 -7.18 -16.71
N LEU A 7 -18.93 -7.59 -17.17
CA LEU A 7 -19.51 -8.90 -16.85
C LEU A 7 -18.72 -10.06 -17.49
N ALA A 8 -18.28 -9.90 -18.74
CA ALA A 8 -17.47 -10.89 -19.43
C ALA A 8 -16.11 -11.09 -18.74
N LEU A 9 -15.44 -9.99 -18.37
CA LEU A 9 -14.17 -10.04 -17.64
C LEU A 9 -14.34 -10.66 -16.24
N GLY A 10 -15.39 -10.30 -15.51
CA GLY A 10 -15.70 -10.88 -14.19
C GLY A 10 -16.03 -12.37 -14.23
N MET A 11 -16.74 -12.84 -15.26
CA MET A 11 -17.02 -14.27 -15.46
C MET A 11 -15.77 -15.07 -15.87
N MET A 12 -14.83 -14.45 -16.58
CA MET A 12 -13.59 -15.10 -17.04
C MET A 12 -12.52 -15.17 -15.95
N ALA A 13 -12.40 -14.15 -15.09
CA ALA A 13 -11.53 -14.18 -13.92
C ALA A 13 -11.88 -15.34 -12.96
N ARG A 14 -13.18 -15.64 -12.81
CA ARG A 14 -13.71 -16.71 -11.96
C ARG A 14 -13.30 -18.14 -12.36
N ARG A 15 -12.76 -18.34 -13.57
CA ARG A 15 -12.36 -19.67 -14.09
C ARG A 15 -10.84 -19.95 -14.01
N GLY A 16 -10.06 -19.11 -13.32
CA GLY A 16 -8.60 -19.26 -13.28
C GLY A 16 -7.89 -18.83 -14.57
N GLY A 17 -8.61 -18.14 -15.47
CA GLY A 17 -8.10 -17.73 -16.79
C GLY A 17 -7.18 -16.52 -16.79
N LEU A 18 -7.01 -15.83 -15.65
CA LEU A 18 -6.07 -14.69 -15.55
C LEU A 18 -4.61 -15.11 -15.77
N ALA A 19 -4.27 -16.39 -15.57
CA ALA A 19 -2.94 -16.92 -15.87
C ALA A 19 -2.64 -17.09 -17.38
N GLN A 20 -3.64 -16.95 -18.26
CA GLN A 20 -3.50 -17.07 -19.72
C GLN A 20 -3.68 -15.75 -20.48
N TRP A 21 -4.11 -14.69 -19.80
CA TRP A 21 -4.33 -13.39 -20.45
C TRP A 21 -3.12 -12.49 -20.31
N ASP A 22 -2.67 -11.98 -21.45
CA ASP A 22 -1.67 -10.92 -21.48
C ASP A 22 -2.33 -9.59 -21.09
N VAL A 23 -2.03 -9.14 -19.87
CA VAL A 23 -2.56 -7.89 -19.30
C VAL A 23 -2.18 -6.70 -20.17
N ASP A 24 -1.02 -6.73 -20.82
CA ASP A 24 -0.58 -5.65 -21.70
C ASP A 24 -1.46 -5.57 -22.95
N VAL A 25 -1.79 -6.72 -23.55
CA VAL A 25 -2.72 -6.78 -24.69
C VAL A 25 -4.12 -6.30 -24.31
N LEU A 26 -4.61 -6.67 -23.12
CA LEU A 26 -5.90 -6.21 -22.62
C LEU A 26 -5.91 -4.68 -22.45
N VAL A 27 -4.87 -4.13 -21.83
CA VAL A 27 -4.74 -2.68 -21.61
C VAL A 27 -4.65 -1.95 -22.95
N ASP A 28 -3.87 -2.46 -23.90
CA ASP A 28 -3.75 -1.87 -25.23
C ASP A 28 -5.08 -1.89 -25.98
N ALA A 29 -5.84 -3.00 -25.91
CA ALA A 29 -7.17 -3.07 -26.49
C ALA A 29 -8.15 -2.08 -25.83
N LEU A 30 -8.10 -1.94 -24.49
CA LEU A 30 -8.92 -0.98 -23.75
C LEU A 30 -8.59 0.46 -24.14
N LYS A 31 -7.32 0.81 -24.37
CA LYS A 31 -6.92 2.14 -24.84
C LYS A 31 -7.49 2.47 -26.23
N VAL A 32 -7.63 1.46 -27.10
CA VAL A 32 -8.24 1.64 -28.43
C VAL A 32 -9.77 1.79 -28.33
N VAL A 33 -10.42 0.96 -27.51
CA VAL A 33 -11.88 0.89 -27.43
C VAL A 33 -12.47 2.01 -26.54
N ALA A 34 -11.72 2.43 -25.53
CA ALA A 34 -12.14 3.43 -24.54
C ALA A 34 -10.95 4.36 -24.21
N PRO A 35 -10.55 5.26 -25.12
CA PRO A 35 -9.41 6.16 -24.92
C PRO A 35 -9.64 7.16 -23.76
N GLU A 36 -10.90 7.45 -23.42
CA GLU A 36 -11.28 8.33 -22.31
C GLU A 36 -11.24 7.63 -20.94
N LEU A 37 -10.82 6.37 -20.88
CA LEU A 37 -10.73 5.60 -19.64
C LEU A 37 -9.71 6.24 -18.69
N SER A 38 -10.19 6.67 -17.52
CA SER A 38 -9.32 7.19 -16.46
C SER A 38 -8.71 6.05 -15.65
N TRP A 39 -7.43 5.75 -15.87
CA TRP A 39 -6.70 4.73 -15.11
C TRP A 39 -6.67 5.00 -13.59
N PRO A 40 -6.53 6.25 -13.12
CA PRO A 40 -6.70 6.54 -11.69
C PRO A 40 -8.10 6.21 -11.17
N ALA A 41 -9.15 6.35 -11.98
CA ALA A 41 -10.50 5.91 -11.60
C ALA A 41 -10.59 4.37 -11.56
N VAL A 42 -9.91 3.67 -12.48
CA VAL A 42 -9.82 2.19 -12.47
C VAL A 42 -9.17 1.68 -11.19
N VAL A 43 -8.11 2.32 -10.70
CA VAL A 43 -7.49 1.94 -9.41
C VAL A 43 -8.46 2.14 -8.24
N ARG A 44 -9.29 3.19 -8.25
CA ARG A 44 -10.32 3.40 -7.22
C ARG A 44 -11.42 2.33 -7.24
N LEU A 45 -11.63 1.66 -8.38
CA LEU A 45 -12.55 0.51 -8.47
C LEU A 45 -11.99 -0.76 -7.82
N LEU A 46 -10.81 -0.72 -7.18
CA LEU A 46 -10.34 -1.83 -6.33
C LEU A 46 -11.13 -1.93 -5.02
N ASP A 47 -11.73 -0.84 -4.55
CA ASP A 47 -12.61 -0.85 -3.39
C ASP A 47 -13.95 -1.51 -3.74
N GLN A 48 -13.95 -2.84 -3.71
CA GLN A 48 -15.10 -3.68 -4.03
C GLN A 48 -15.22 -4.79 -2.99
N PRO A 49 -16.44 -5.15 -2.55
CA PRO A 49 -16.65 -6.23 -1.57
C PRO A 49 -16.11 -7.60 -2.02
N SER A 50 -15.92 -7.80 -3.32
CA SER A 50 -15.41 -9.04 -3.89
C SER A 50 -13.88 -9.13 -3.87
N LEU A 51 -13.15 -8.06 -3.54
CA LEU A 51 -11.70 -8.12 -3.44
C LEU A 51 -11.31 -8.87 -2.17
N SER A 52 -10.70 -10.04 -2.35
CA SER A 52 -10.09 -10.85 -1.30
C SER A 52 -8.71 -11.28 -1.78
N ILE A 53 -7.71 -11.20 -0.90
CA ILE A 53 -6.35 -11.68 -1.16
C ILE A 53 -6.04 -12.67 -0.04
N GLU A 54 -5.95 -13.95 -0.38
CA GLU A 54 -5.88 -15.04 0.59
C GLU A 54 -4.45 -15.54 0.84
N SER A 55 -3.51 -15.20 -0.06
CA SER A 55 -2.11 -15.61 0.06
C SER A 55 -1.13 -14.53 -0.39
N GLN A 56 0.11 -14.63 0.08
CA GLN A 56 1.19 -13.74 -0.35
C GLN A 56 1.46 -13.85 -1.86
N LEU A 57 1.39 -15.06 -2.42
CA LEU A 57 1.58 -15.28 -3.87
C LEU A 57 0.49 -14.56 -4.68
N GLU A 58 -0.76 -14.70 -4.25
CA GLU A 58 -1.89 -14.02 -4.86
C GLU A 58 -1.72 -12.49 -4.74
N GLY A 59 -1.32 -12.00 -3.57
CA GLY A 59 -1.00 -10.59 -3.36
C GLY A 59 0.03 -10.08 -4.36
N ARG A 60 1.17 -10.77 -4.53
CA ARG A 60 2.19 -10.39 -5.53
C ARG A 60 1.64 -10.35 -6.96
N GLN A 61 0.78 -11.30 -7.32
CA GLN A 61 0.14 -11.32 -8.64
C GLN A 61 -0.80 -10.13 -8.83
N TRP A 62 -1.60 -9.79 -7.82
CA TRP A 62 -2.44 -8.60 -7.81
C TRP A 62 -1.63 -7.32 -7.98
N LEU A 63 -0.53 -7.15 -7.23
CA LEU A 63 0.31 -5.96 -7.34
C LEU A 63 0.95 -5.82 -8.72
N SER A 64 1.48 -6.92 -9.27
CA SER A 64 2.06 -6.94 -10.62
C SER A 64 1.02 -6.55 -11.68
N LEU A 65 -0.20 -7.08 -11.57
CA LEU A 65 -1.30 -6.77 -12.49
C LEU A 65 -1.72 -5.31 -12.39
N ILE A 66 -1.97 -4.79 -11.19
CA ILE A 66 -2.39 -3.40 -10.98
C ILE A 66 -1.33 -2.43 -11.50
N LEU A 67 -0.06 -2.66 -11.13
CA LEU A 67 1.04 -1.78 -11.50
C LEU A 67 1.35 -1.84 -13.00
N GLY A 68 1.36 -3.05 -13.58
CA GLY A 68 1.54 -3.26 -15.02
C GLY A 68 0.44 -2.59 -15.83
N ALA A 69 -0.82 -2.85 -15.47
CA ALA A 69 -1.98 -2.24 -16.12
C ALA A 69 -1.98 -0.72 -16.02
N PHE A 70 -1.66 -0.17 -14.84
CA PHE A 70 -1.61 1.28 -14.64
C PHE A 70 -0.49 1.93 -15.48
N ARG A 71 0.73 1.39 -15.45
CA ARG A 71 1.89 1.91 -16.21
C ARG A 71 1.67 1.82 -17.72
N ARG A 72 1.02 0.75 -18.19
CA ARG A 72 0.70 0.58 -19.61
C ARG A 72 -0.47 1.48 -20.02
N GLY A 73 -1.42 1.66 -19.12
CA GLY A 73 -2.61 2.45 -19.30
C GLY A 73 -2.33 3.94 -19.41
N CYS A 74 -1.49 4.47 -18.53
CA CYS A 74 -1.14 5.88 -18.48
C CYS A 74 0.30 6.12 -17.99
N GLU A 75 0.85 7.28 -18.34
CA GLU A 75 2.18 7.74 -17.88
C GLU A 75 2.09 8.62 -16.61
N ALA A 76 0.95 8.60 -15.92
CA ALA A 76 0.72 9.41 -14.73
C ALA A 76 1.38 8.81 -13.47
N THR A 77 1.49 9.61 -12.42
CA THR A 77 1.86 9.11 -11.08
C THR A 77 0.77 8.21 -10.52
N PHE A 78 1.18 7.11 -9.87
CA PHE A 78 0.24 6.17 -9.26
C PHE A 78 -0.59 6.85 -8.15
N PRO A 79 -1.93 6.71 -8.15
CA PRO A 79 -2.81 7.35 -7.17
C PRO A 79 -2.74 6.60 -5.83
N THR A 80 -1.77 6.94 -4.98
CA THR A 80 -1.62 6.31 -3.66
C THR A 80 -2.83 6.50 -2.76
N ASP A 81 -3.56 7.62 -2.91
CA ASP A 81 -4.82 7.88 -2.23
C ASP A 81 -5.89 6.85 -2.56
N ALA A 82 -5.87 6.26 -3.76
CA ALA A 82 -6.79 5.20 -4.13
C ALA A 82 -6.53 3.88 -3.37
N VAL A 83 -5.31 3.67 -2.87
CA VAL A 83 -4.94 2.47 -2.09
C VAL A 83 -4.99 2.74 -0.58
N LEU A 84 -4.55 3.93 -0.13
CA LEU A 84 -4.41 4.29 1.29
C LEU A 84 -5.62 5.06 1.85
N GLY A 85 -6.46 5.62 0.97
CA GLY A 85 -7.70 6.32 1.31
C GLY A 85 -8.73 5.40 1.98
N GLU A 86 -9.88 5.95 2.37
CA GLU A 86 -10.91 5.14 3.03
C GLU A 86 -11.57 4.20 2.02
N TRP A 87 -11.67 2.92 2.38
CA TRP A 87 -12.33 1.88 1.59
C TRP A 87 -13.56 1.36 2.33
N ASP A 88 -14.61 1.04 1.59
CA ASP A 88 -15.76 0.29 2.09
C ASP A 88 -15.37 -1.16 2.42
N ASN A 89 -14.47 -1.77 1.63
CA ASN A 89 -13.91 -3.09 1.89
C ASN A 89 -12.59 -3.00 2.69
N ALA A 90 -12.70 -2.75 3.99
CA ALA A 90 -11.54 -2.67 4.89
C ALA A 90 -10.69 -3.96 4.92
N ALA A 91 -11.32 -5.14 4.83
CA ALA A 91 -10.61 -6.42 4.79
C ALA A 91 -9.75 -6.57 3.52
N GLY A 92 -10.31 -6.24 2.35
CA GLY A 92 -9.58 -6.24 1.08
C GLY A 92 -8.47 -5.20 1.07
N GLN A 93 -8.73 -4.00 1.61
CA GLN A 93 -7.73 -2.97 1.75
C GLN A 93 -6.54 -3.42 2.62
N LEU A 94 -6.81 -4.02 3.78
CA LEU A 94 -5.77 -4.52 4.68
C LEU A 94 -4.92 -5.60 4.01
N ALA A 95 -5.56 -6.50 3.27
CA ALA A 95 -4.86 -7.56 2.55
C ALA A 95 -3.96 -7.00 1.43
N LEU A 96 -4.44 -5.98 0.70
CA LEU A 96 -3.66 -5.30 -0.33
C LEU A 96 -2.48 -4.51 0.26
N VAL A 97 -2.70 -3.75 1.31
CA VAL A 97 -1.65 -2.98 2.01
C VAL A 97 -0.58 -3.91 2.56
N ARG A 98 -0.97 -5.04 3.17
CA ARG A 98 -0.04 -6.10 3.58
C ARG A 98 0.80 -6.59 2.41
N ALA A 99 0.16 -6.94 1.30
CA ALA A 99 0.88 -7.39 0.10
C ALA A 99 1.88 -6.33 -0.39
N CYS A 100 1.51 -5.05 -0.39
CA CYS A 100 2.40 -3.95 -0.77
C CYS A 100 3.62 -3.83 0.17
N LEU A 101 3.42 -3.96 1.48
CA LEU A 101 4.51 -3.89 2.46
C LEU A 101 5.49 -5.06 2.34
N GLU A 102 4.97 -6.25 2.00
CA GLU A 102 5.75 -7.47 1.77
C GLU A 102 6.37 -7.55 0.35
N ALA A 103 6.11 -6.57 -0.51
CA ALA A 103 6.64 -6.51 -1.87
C ALA A 103 8.09 -6.00 -1.91
N GLU A 104 8.75 -6.19 -3.04
CA GLU A 104 10.05 -5.57 -3.31
C GLU A 104 9.93 -4.04 -3.32
N ASP A 105 10.99 -3.36 -2.86
CA ASP A 105 11.10 -1.91 -2.73
C ASP A 105 10.42 -1.17 -3.89
N GLY A 106 10.88 -1.36 -5.13
CA GLY A 106 10.34 -0.59 -6.27
C GLY A 106 8.83 -0.70 -6.50
N VAL A 107 8.21 -1.83 -6.13
CA VAL A 107 6.74 -2.00 -6.17
C VAL A 107 6.10 -1.30 -4.97
N ARG A 108 6.65 -1.53 -3.78
CA ARG A 108 6.21 -0.94 -2.51
C ARG A 108 6.21 0.59 -2.57
N GLU A 109 7.32 1.20 -2.98
CA GLU A 109 7.41 2.66 -3.08
C GLU A 109 6.46 3.22 -4.14
N THR A 110 6.32 2.57 -5.30
CA THR A 110 5.40 3.07 -6.34
C THR A 110 3.96 3.10 -5.85
N LEU A 111 3.51 2.06 -5.15
CA LEU A 111 2.12 1.89 -4.74
C LEU A 111 1.77 2.65 -3.45
N LEU A 112 2.73 2.82 -2.55
CA LEU A 112 2.48 3.41 -1.22
C LEU A 112 2.98 4.85 -1.10
N LEU A 113 3.97 5.26 -1.90
CA LEU A 113 4.53 6.61 -1.87
C LEU A 113 4.24 7.41 -3.14
N GLY A 114 3.91 6.74 -4.25
CA GLY A 114 3.67 7.37 -5.53
C GLY A 114 5.00 7.74 -6.16
N ALA A 115 5.30 7.22 -7.35
CA ALA A 115 6.54 7.55 -8.03
C ALA A 115 6.58 9.06 -8.38
N GLY A 116 7.22 9.88 -7.53
CA GLY A 116 7.38 11.31 -7.74
C GLY A 116 7.34 12.18 -6.48
N GLN A 117 8.55 12.54 -5.99
CA GLN A 117 8.91 13.83 -5.37
C GLN A 117 8.54 14.21 -3.92
N GLU A 118 7.67 13.55 -3.15
CA GLU A 118 7.31 14.09 -1.81
C GLU A 118 7.67 13.24 -0.58
N ALA A 119 8.34 12.10 -0.76
CA ALA A 119 9.02 11.43 0.34
C ALA A 119 10.45 11.97 0.49
N ARG A 120 10.68 13.28 0.48
CA ARG A 120 11.95 13.83 0.99
C ARG A 120 11.70 14.32 2.40
N GLY A 121 12.42 13.78 3.37
CA GLY A 121 12.45 14.38 4.70
C GLY A 121 12.91 15.84 4.62
N ASP A 122 12.76 16.57 5.72
CA ASP A 122 13.26 17.95 5.87
C ASP A 122 14.79 18.04 5.65
N ASP A 123 15.46 16.88 5.63
CA ASP A 123 16.87 16.61 5.36
C ASP A 123 17.19 16.21 3.91
N GLY A 124 16.19 16.13 3.03
CA GLY A 124 16.34 15.75 1.62
C GLY A 124 16.56 14.25 1.36
N LEU A 125 16.51 13.41 2.40
CA LEU A 125 16.64 11.95 2.30
C LEU A 125 15.30 11.31 1.85
N PRO A 126 15.32 10.23 1.06
CA PRO A 126 14.13 9.47 0.75
C PRO A 126 13.50 8.95 2.05
N ALA A 127 12.33 9.46 2.41
CA ALA A 127 11.50 8.94 3.48
C ALA A 127 11.02 7.55 3.03
N GLY A 128 11.48 6.52 3.74
CA GLY A 128 11.01 5.16 3.54
C GLY A 128 9.50 5.05 3.76
N VAL A 129 8.91 3.93 3.34
CA VAL A 129 7.47 3.66 3.46
C VAL A 129 6.93 3.90 4.87
N TRP A 130 7.72 3.60 5.89
CA TRP A 130 7.35 3.75 7.30
C TRP A 130 7.32 5.20 7.78
N ALA A 131 7.97 6.12 7.07
CA ALA A 131 7.94 7.56 7.34
C ALA A 131 6.75 8.29 6.69
N SER A 132 5.90 7.59 5.92
CA SER A 132 4.67 8.14 5.35
C SER A 132 3.56 8.19 6.41
N ALA A 133 2.97 9.37 6.58
CA ALA A 133 1.82 9.56 7.46
C ALA A 133 0.57 8.87 6.93
N GLU A 134 0.46 8.72 5.61
CA GLU A 134 -0.63 8.08 4.88
C GLU A 134 -0.61 6.57 5.11
N VAL A 135 0.55 5.93 5.01
CA VAL A 135 0.71 4.49 5.28
C VAL A 135 0.38 4.20 6.74
N VAL A 136 1.01 4.93 7.68
CA VAL A 136 0.76 4.78 9.11
C VAL A 136 -0.71 5.07 9.44
N GLY A 137 -1.27 6.14 8.86
CA GLY A 137 -2.67 6.51 9.05
C GLY A 137 -3.66 5.47 8.54
N ALA A 138 -3.39 4.87 7.39
CA ALA A 138 -4.18 3.78 6.83
C ALA A 138 -4.15 2.55 7.75
N LEU A 139 -2.97 2.13 8.22
CA LEU A 139 -2.86 0.99 9.15
C LEU A 139 -3.66 1.21 10.43
N LEU A 140 -3.65 2.43 10.97
CA LEU A 140 -4.39 2.75 12.20
C LEU A 140 -5.90 2.78 12.00
N ARG A 141 -6.36 3.35 10.88
CA ARG A 141 -7.76 3.30 10.48
C ARG A 141 -8.22 1.85 10.31
N LEU A 142 -7.41 1.03 9.64
CA LEU A 142 -7.67 -0.41 9.47
C LEU A 142 -7.64 -1.17 10.80
N ALA A 143 -6.81 -0.76 11.77
CA ALA A 143 -6.81 -1.37 13.10
C ALA A 143 -8.13 -1.12 13.86
N GLY A 144 -8.78 0.01 13.59
CA GLY A 144 -10.12 0.32 14.10
C GLY A 144 -11.23 -0.48 13.42
N ALA A 145 -11.13 -0.69 12.10
CA ALA A 145 -12.14 -1.40 11.32
C ALA A 145 -12.02 -2.94 11.40
N GLU A 146 -10.82 -3.47 11.22
CA GLU A 146 -10.53 -4.91 11.11
C GLU A 146 -10.00 -5.54 12.40
N GLY A 147 -9.74 -4.71 13.41
CA GLY A 147 -9.19 -5.10 14.70
C GLY A 147 -7.66 -5.05 14.76
N SER A 148 -7.16 -4.55 15.89
CA SER A 148 -5.73 -4.31 16.12
C SER A 148 -4.87 -5.57 16.03
N ALA A 149 -5.42 -6.76 16.27
CA ALA A 149 -4.70 -8.03 16.17
C ALA A 149 -4.23 -8.33 14.74
N LYS A 150 -5.00 -7.95 13.71
CA LYS A 150 -4.64 -8.19 12.31
C LYS A 150 -3.58 -7.20 11.78
N VAL A 151 -3.55 -6.00 12.34
CA VAL A 151 -2.63 -4.91 11.94
C VAL A 151 -1.30 -4.98 12.68
N ARG A 152 -1.29 -5.45 13.93
CA ARG A 152 -0.09 -5.53 14.78
C ARG A 152 1.13 -6.16 14.07
N PRO A 153 1.02 -7.29 13.35
CA PRO A 153 2.16 -7.86 12.64
C PRO A 153 2.76 -6.93 11.57
N LEU A 154 1.95 -6.04 10.99
CA LEU A 154 2.43 -5.05 10.02
C LEU A 154 3.20 -3.94 10.72
N LEU A 155 2.76 -3.48 11.89
CA LEU A 155 3.52 -2.49 12.67
C LEU A 155 4.84 -3.09 13.19
N GLU A 156 4.82 -4.35 13.61
CA GLU A 156 6.03 -5.09 14.02
C GLU A 156 7.04 -5.21 12.86
N MET A 157 6.58 -5.39 11.62
CA MET A 157 7.45 -5.31 10.43
C MET A 157 8.14 -3.95 10.32
N GLY A 158 7.43 -2.84 10.57
CA GLY A 158 8.04 -1.51 10.57
C GLY A 158 9.01 -1.27 11.74
N GLU A 159 8.74 -1.87 12.90
CA GLU A 159 9.65 -1.85 14.05
C GLU A 159 10.97 -2.59 13.75
N GLU A 160 10.92 -3.66 12.94
CA GLU A 160 12.09 -4.43 12.53
C GLU A 160 12.84 -3.79 11.34
N ASP A 161 12.12 -3.34 10.31
CA ASP A 161 12.69 -2.83 9.06
C ASP A 161 13.28 -1.41 9.21
N ASP A 162 12.48 -0.47 9.73
CA ASP A 162 12.87 0.94 9.87
C ASP A 162 12.15 1.59 11.06
N PRO A 163 12.57 1.27 12.30
CA PRO A 163 11.94 1.80 13.50
C PRO A 163 12.02 3.33 13.59
N HIS A 164 13.05 3.94 13.00
CA HIS A 164 13.16 5.40 12.94
C HIS A 164 12.14 6.00 11.97
N GLY A 165 12.03 5.43 10.75
CA GLY A 165 11.00 5.81 9.79
C GLY A 165 9.60 5.69 10.38
N LEU A 166 9.30 4.58 11.06
CA LEU A 166 8.00 4.38 11.72
C LEU A 166 7.70 5.48 12.75
N LEU A 167 8.68 5.88 13.58
CA LEU A 167 8.52 7.00 14.50
C LEU A 167 8.26 8.32 13.79
N VAL A 168 8.96 8.59 12.67
CA VAL A 168 8.72 9.77 11.85
C VAL A 168 7.31 9.74 11.29
N GLY A 169 6.86 8.63 10.71
CA GLY A 169 5.51 8.48 10.16
C GLY A 169 4.43 8.67 11.22
N LEU A 170 4.60 8.08 12.40
CA LEU A 170 3.73 8.28 13.57
C LEU A 170 3.69 9.75 13.99
N SER A 171 4.85 10.40 14.11
CA SER A 171 4.95 11.81 14.51
C SER A 171 4.25 12.74 13.51
N ARG A 172 4.38 12.47 12.21
CA ARG A 172 3.72 13.23 11.14
C ARG A 172 2.22 13.01 11.16
N TYR A 173 1.78 11.75 11.25
CA TYR A 173 0.36 11.42 11.37
C TYR A 173 -0.30 12.15 12.55
N TRP A 174 0.38 12.21 13.70
CA TRP A 174 -0.07 12.96 14.86
C TRP A 174 -0.01 14.47 14.70
N GLY A 175 1.04 15.01 14.07
CA GLY A 175 1.13 16.45 13.80
C GLY A 175 -0.08 16.96 13.02
N HIS A 176 -0.68 16.10 12.19
CA HIS A 176 -1.88 16.39 11.42
C HIS A 176 -3.21 16.15 12.16
N ARG A 177 -3.26 15.51 13.35
CA ARG A 177 -4.51 15.25 14.10
C ARG A 177 -4.45 15.71 15.56
N GLN A 178 -5.54 16.30 16.07
CA GLN A 178 -5.64 16.76 17.46
C GLN A 178 -5.40 15.60 18.46
N ALA A 179 -4.54 15.86 19.46
CA ALA A 179 -3.89 14.88 20.33
C ALA A 179 -4.79 14.08 21.31
N SER A 180 -6.11 14.19 21.24
CA SER A 180 -7.01 13.74 22.30
C SER A 180 -7.39 12.26 22.26
N ASP A 181 -7.25 11.57 21.12
CA ASP A 181 -7.58 10.14 21.00
C ASP A 181 -6.40 9.35 20.45
N CYS A 182 -5.56 8.83 21.36
CA CYS A 182 -4.43 8.00 20.99
C CYS A 182 -4.76 6.51 21.21
N PRO A 183 -4.99 5.72 20.14
CA PRO A 183 -5.28 4.30 20.24
C PRO A 183 -4.19 3.57 21.03
N ALA A 184 -4.58 2.62 21.88
CA ALA A 184 -3.63 1.86 22.70
C ALA A 184 -2.55 1.17 21.86
N LEU A 185 -2.94 0.63 20.70
CA LEU A 185 -2.03 0.01 19.72
C LEU A 185 -0.89 0.95 19.32
N LEU A 186 -1.19 2.23 19.16
CA LEU A 186 -0.25 3.22 18.67
C LEU A 186 0.71 3.70 19.76
N ARG A 187 0.22 3.84 21.01
CA ARG A 187 1.11 4.07 22.17
C ARG A 187 2.11 2.94 22.34
N GLU A 188 1.64 1.70 22.13
CA GLU A 188 2.49 0.52 22.23
C GLU A 188 3.56 0.48 21.14
N ALA A 189 3.17 0.65 19.87
CA ALA A 189 4.11 0.68 18.75
C ALA A 189 5.14 1.83 18.88
N ALA A 190 4.69 3.03 19.25
CA ALA A 190 5.59 4.15 19.48
C ALA A 190 6.59 3.88 20.63
N ALA A 191 6.12 3.32 21.75
CA ALA A 191 6.99 2.98 22.87
C ALA A 191 8.04 1.91 22.50
N ARG A 192 7.64 0.89 21.72
CA ARG A 192 8.55 -0.15 21.22
C ARG A 192 9.57 0.43 20.25
N ALA A 193 9.15 1.23 19.28
CA ALA A 193 10.05 1.86 18.33
C ALA A 193 11.03 2.84 19.02
N ILE A 194 10.58 3.62 20.01
CA ILE A 194 11.46 4.46 20.84
C ILE A 194 12.50 3.58 21.56
N TYR A 195 12.05 2.49 22.18
CA TYR A 195 12.96 1.57 22.86
C TYR A 195 13.99 0.97 21.90
N LEU A 196 13.59 0.52 20.72
CA LEU A 196 14.50 -0.05 19.71
C LEU A 196 15.53 0.97 19.22
N VAL A 197 15.11 2.21 18.94
CA VAL A 197 16.01 3.30 18.53
C VAL A 197 16.99 3.66 19.66
N ALA A 198 16.52 3.69 20.91
CA ALA A 198 17.36 4.01 22.08
C ALA A 198 18.31 2.87 22.48
N ALA A 199 17.87 1.62 22.37
CA ALA A 199 18.62 0.42 22.76
C ALA A 199 19.65 -0.03 21.71
N GLY A 200 19.44 0.31 20.44
CA GLY A 200 20.26 -0.14 19.33
C GLY A 200 20.53 0.96 18.30
N GLY A 201 21.27 2.00 18.69
CA GLY A 201 21.63 3.11 17.80
C GLY A 201 21.89 2.67 16.36
N LEU A 202 20.91 2.95 15.50
CA LEU A 202 20.82 2.67 14.05
C LEU A 202 21.30 1.27 13.59
N PRO A 203 20.42 0.39 13.06
CA PRO A 203 20.81 -0.88 12.45
C PRO A 203 21.61 -0.75 11.13
N GLY A 204 22.16 0.43 10.82
CA GLY A 204 23.04 0.69 9.67
C GLY A 204 24.54 0.82 9.98
N LYS A 205 24.97 0.85 11.25
CA LYS A 205 26.41 1.06 11.59
C LYS A 205 27.18 -0.20 12.02
N ARG A 206 26.54 -1.36 12.12
CA ARG A 206 27.22 -2.62 12.50
C ARG A 206 27.75 -3.45 11.31
N ALA A 207 27.35 -3.12 10.08
CA ALA A 207 27.83 -3.83 8.88
C ALA A 207 29.17 -3.31 8.32
N ALA A 208 29.74 -2.22 8.87
CA ALA A 208 30.99 -1.63 8.39
C ALA A 208 32.22 -1.90 9.28
N LEU A 209 32.14 -2.82 10.24
CA LEU A 209 33.23 -3.14 11.18
C LEU A 209 33.49 -4.65 11.36
N ARG A 210 33.23 -5.45 10.33
CA ARG A 210 33.78 -6.81 10.24
C ARG A 210 34.35 -7.08 8.87
#